data_AF-A0A1G8M5E0-F1
#
_entry.id   AF-A0A1G8M5E0-F1
#
_cell.length_a   1.000
_cell.length_b   1.000
_cell.length_c   1.000
_cell.angle_alpha   90.00
_cell.angle_beta   90.00
_cell.angle_gamma   90.00
#
_symmetry.space_group_name_H-M   'P 1'
#
loop_
_entity.id
_entity.type
_entity.pdbx_description
1 polymer ?
#
loop_
_entity_poly.entity_id
_entity_poly.type
_entity_poly.pdbx_seq_one_letter_code
_entity_poly.pdbx_strand_id
1 'polypeptide(L)'
;MRLLFAVAASSALALAGCAGAAPEATSTLSMPVESPTPPQTAPSEPAPGLADETGNTVPAMEDCLIVAAGVSSMMLAPLSFMGDEDPQTMAKLEDQLHHLHGKVPDELKPHFARVGDAAESGPDGAGQFDEPAFREALKPVQKWLADHCSEPVR
;
A
#
# COMPACT_ATOMS: atom_id res chain seq x y z
N MET A 1 -37.18 40.50 8.18
CA MET A 1 -37.25 39.75 9.45
C MET A 1 -36.03 38.86 9.53
N ARG A 2 -35.21 39.05 10.57
CA ARG A 2 -33.99 38.28 10.88
C ARG A 2 -34.38 37.01 11.64
N LEU A 3 -33.82 35.86 11.28
CA LEU A 3 -33.73 34.71 12.19
C LEU A 3 -32.29 34.23 12.19
N LEU A 4 -31.60 34.62 13.25
CA LEU A 4 -30.31 34.14 13.70
C LEU A 4 -30.53 32.77 14.37
N PHE A 5 -29.84 31.73 13.93
CA PHE A 5 -29.64 30.54 14.74
C PHE A 5 -28.15 30.25 14.86
N ALA A 6 -27.61 30.70 15.99
CA ALA A 6 -26.35 30.27 16.52
C ALA A 6 -26.53 28.86 17.11
N VAL A 7 -25.78 27.88 16.60
CA VAL A 7 -25.44 26.67 17.36
C VAL A 7 -23.92 26.61 17.36
N ALA A 8 -23.36 27.11 18.46
CA ALA A 8 -22.00 26.83 18.85
C ALA A 8 -21.94 25.40 19.38
N ALA A 9 -21.13 24.54 18.75
CA ALA A 9 -20.70 23.28 19.34
C ALA A 9 -19.18 23.19 19.16
N SER A 10 -18.49 23.60 20.22
CA SER A 10 -17.05 23.55 20.39
C SER A 10 -16.57 22.10 20.41
N SER A 11 -15.55 21.78 19.62
CA SER A 11 -14.70 20.61 19.86
C SER A 11 -13.27 21.00 19.47
N ALA A 12 -12.60 21.65 20.43
CA ALA A 12 -11.16 21.85 20.40
C ALA A 12 -10.49 20.49 20.65
N LEU A 13 -10.00 19.85 19.59
CA LEU A 13 -9.02 18.78 19.73
C LEU A 13 -7.68 19.44 20.03
N ALA A 14 -7.35 19.50 21.33
CA ALA A 14 -6.01 19.81 21.78
C ALA A 14 -5.08 18.68 21.36
N LEU A 15 -4.27 18.89 20.31
CA LEU A 15 -3.09 18.06 20.07
C LEU A 15 -2.10 18.36 21.19
N ALA A 16 -2.03 17.45 22.16
CA ALA A 16 -0.92 17.37 23.08
C ALA A 16 0.34 17.07 22.26
N GLY A 17 1.08 18.13 21.94
CA GLY A 17 2.41 18.04 21.35
C GLY A 17 3.31 17.24 22.29
N CYS A 18 3.81 16.11 21.80
CA CYS A 18 4.87 15.38 22.46
C CYS A 18 6.14 16.22 22.34
N ALA A 19 6.42 17.00 23.39
CA ALA A 19 7.72 17.64 23.60
C ALA A 19 8.73 16.53 23.92
N GLY A 20 9.35 15.97 22.86
CA GLY A 20 10.55 15.16 22.97
C GLY A 20 11.76 16.09 22.99
N ALA A 21 12.34 16.25 24.19
CA ALA A 21 13.50 17.08 24.46
C ALA A 21 14.69 16.76 23.53
N ALA A 22 15.33 17.79 22.99
CA ALA A 22 16.64 17.71 22.39
C ALA A 22 17.72 17.62 23.49
N PRO A 23 18.68 16.70 23.37
CA PRO A 23 19.98 16.87 24.01
C PRO A 23 20.99 17.37 22.97
N GLU A 24 21.36 18.65 23.07
CA GLU A 24 22.68 19.08 22.64
C GLU A 24 23.71 18.64 23.69
N ALA A 25 24.75 17.93 23.26
CA ALA A 25 26.15 18.22 23.60
C ALA A 25 27.08 17.06 23.17
N THR A 26 27.89 17.36 22.15
CA THR A 26 29.31 17.07 22.02
C THR A 26 29.99 16.39 23.22
N SER A 27 30.56 15.20 23.02
CA SER A 27 31.98 14.91 23.32
C SER A 27 32.36 13.47 22.97
N THR A 28 33.35 13.39 22.08
CA THR A 28 34.47 12.43 22.04
C THR A 28 34.38 11.21 22.96
N LEU A 29 34.31 10.00 22.39
CA LEU A 29 35.03 8.87 22.96
C LEU A 29 35.25 7.74 21.95
N SER A 30 36.53 7.42 21.79
CA SER A 30 37.17 6.23 21.23
C SER A 30 36.26 5.08 20.78
N MET A 31 36.47 4.62 19.55
CA MET A 31 36.07 3.29 19.12
C MET A 31 37.02 2.23 19.73
N PRO A 32 36.54 1.28 20.55
CA PRO A 32 37.15 -0.03 20.61
C PRO A 32 36.59 -0.87 19.45
N VAL A 33 37.50 -1.33 18.59
CA VAL A 33 37.26 -2.45 17.69
C VAL A 33 36.95 -3.68 18.54
N GLU A 34 35.76 -4.24 18.39
CA GLU A 34 35.51 -5.62 18.83
C GLU A 34 34.56 -6.28 17.85
N SER A 35 35.11 -7.22 17.07
CA SER A 35 34.37 -8.06 16.14
C SER A 35 33.64 -9.16 16.91
N PRO A 36 32.31 -9.33 16.76
CA PRO A 36 31.67 -10.60 17.06
C PRO A 36 31.52 -11.41 15.76
N THR A 37 32.24 -12.53 15.73
CA THR A 37 32.02 -13.67 14.82
C THR A 37 30.53 -14.02 14.80
N PRO A 38 29.86 -14.08 13.63
CA PRO A 38 28.49 -14.60 13.57
C PRO A 38 28.52 -16.12 13.79
N PRO A 39 27.66 -16.67 14.67
CA PRO A 39 27.49 -18.12 14.78
C PRO A 39 26.90 -18.68 13.48
N GLN A 40 27.46 -19.84 13.10
CA GLN A 40 27.15 -20.58 11.90
C GLN A 40 25.67 -20.93 11.74
N THR A 41 25.20 -20.69 10.52
CA THR A 41 24.01 -21.22 9.85
C THR A 41 23.75 -22.69 10.19
N ALA A 42 22.61 -22.97 10.83
CA ALA A 42 21.94 -24.25 10.65
C ALA A 42 21.00 -24.10 9.43
N PRO A 43 21.06 -24.98 8.41
CA PRO A 43 20.09 -24.98 7.34
C PRO A 43 18.78 -25.57 7.87
N SER A 44 17.76 -24.73 8.07
CA SER A 44 16.39 -25.21 8.13
C SER A 44 15.93 -25.50 6.70
N GLU A 45 16.03 -26.76 6.34
CA GLU A 45 15.44 -27.37 5.15
C GLU A 45 13.92 -27.11 5.14
N PRO A 46 13.35 -26.43 4.13
CA PRO A 46 11.91 -26.44 3.95
C PRO A 46 11.52 -27.82 3.39
N ALA A 47 10.75 -28.57 4.17
CA ALA A 47 10.20 -29.85 3.75
C ALA A 47 9.41 -29.71 2.43
N PRO A 48 9.57 -30.62 1.45
CA PRO A 48 8.80 -30.61 0.23
C PRO A 48 7.40 -31.17 0.53
N GLY A 49 6.49 -30.29 0.92
CA GLY A 49 5.10 -30.61 1.19
C GLY A 49 4.19 -30.24 0.02
N LEU A 50 4.01 -31.19 -0.88
CA LEU A 50 2.79 -31.44 -1.66
C LEU A 50 2.27 -30.28 -2.55
N ALA A 51 2.58 -30.40 -3.84
CA ALA A 51 1.67 -29.97 -4.88
C ALA A 51 0.33 -30.71 -4.70
N ASP A 52 -0.73 -29.97 -4.40
CA ASP A 52 -2.10 -30.43 -4.58
C ASP A 52 -2.80 -29.52 -5.58
N GLU A 53 -3.35 -30.19 -6.59
CA GLU A 53 -3.95 -29.69 -7.80
C GLU A 53 -5.45 -29.46 -7.57
N THR A 54 -5.94 -28.26 -7.89
CA THR A 54 -7.34 -27.93 -8.19
C THR A 54 -8.35 -27.99 -7.03
N GLY A 55 -8.60 -26.84 -6.40
CA GLY A 55 -9.83 -26.64 -5.64
C GLY A 55 -9.86 -25.36 -4.82
N ASN A 56 -10.26 -24.23 -5.42
CA ASN A 56 -10.75 -23.00 -4.77
C ASN A 56 -10.15 -22.73 -3.37
N THR A 57 -8.82 -22.72 -3.30
CA THR A 57 -8.09 -22.53 -2.04
C THR A 57 -8.29 -21.10 -1.61
N VAL A 58 -8.90 -20.92 -0.44
CA VAL A 58 -8.91 -19.63 0.26
C VAL A 58 -7.46 -19.09 0.23
N PRO A 59 -7.23 -17.88 -0.29
CA PRO A 59 -5.89 -17.34 -0.38
C PRO A 59 -5.25 -17.28 1.00
N ALA A 60 -3.93 -17.40 1.03
CA ALA A 60 -3.21 -17.33 2.29
C ALA A 60 -3.43 -15.95 2.93
N MET A 61 -3.38 -15.88 4.25
CA MET A 61 -3.42 -14.60 4.97
C MET A 61 -2.35 -13.62 4.44
N GLU A 62 -1.21 -14.14 4.00
CA GLU A 62 -0.14 -13.36 3.36
C GLU A 62 -0.59 -12.71 2.04
N ASP A 63 -1.32 -13.44 1.18
CA ASP A 63 -1.86 -12.90 -0.07
C ASP A 63 -2.83 -11.74 0.21
N CYS A 64 -3.70 -11.92 1.22
CA CYS A 64 -4.62 -10.88 1.67
C CYS A 64 -3.88 -9.62 2.13
N LEU A 65 -2.80 -9.77 2.89
CA LEU A 65 -1.98 -8.64 3.35
C LEU A 65 -1.29 -7.94 2.18
N ILE A 66 -0.69 -8.68 1.25
CA ILE A 66 0.00 -8.13 0.09
C ILE A 66 -0.97 -7.33 -0.77
N VAL A 67 -2.11 -7.93 -1.13
CA VAL A 67 -3.12 -7.29 -1.98
C VAL A 67 -3.73 -6.08 -1.27
N ALA A 68 -4.09 -6.20 0.01
CA ALA A 68 -4.68 -5.10 0.77
C ALA A 68 -3.72 -3.91 0.93
N ALA A 69 -2.44 -4.16 1.23
CA ALA A 69 -1.43 -3.12 1.34
C ALA A 69 -1.22 -2.43 -0.01
N GLY A 70 -1.13 -3.20 -1.09
CA GLY A 70 -0.99 -2.70 -2.44
C GLY A 70 -2.16 -1.81 -2.88
N VAL A 71 -3.40 -2.29 -2.72
CA VAL A 71 -4.62 -1.54 -3.04
C VAL A 71 -4.71 -0.28 -2.18
N SER A 72 -4.37 -0.34 -0.89
CA SER A 72 -4.38 0.83 0.00
C SER A 72 -3.42 1.90 -0.49
N SER A 73 -2.22 1.52 -0.94
CA SER A 73 -1.27 2.46 -1.54
C SER A 73 -1.80 3.05 -2.85
N MET A 74 -2.47 2.27 -3.68
CA MET A 74 -3.04 2.72 -4.95
C MET A 74 -4.20 3.70 -4.77
N MET A 75 -5.03 3.50 -3.75
CA MET A 75 -6.12 4.43 -3.42
C MET A 75 -5.61 5.83 -3.05
N LEU A 76 -4.32 5.96 -2.71
CA LEU A 76 -3.67 7.25 -2.45
C LEU A 76 -3.05 7.87 -3.71
N ALA A 77 -2.94 7.13 -4.82
CA ALA A 77 -2.35 7.63 -6.07
C ALA A 77 -3.01 8.94 -6.56
N PRO A 78 -4.37 9.08 -6.57
CA PRO A 78 -5.01 10.31 -7.04
C PRO A 78 -4.56 11.58 -6.32
N LEU A 79 -4.25 11.48 -5.02
CA LEU A 79 -3.77 12.62 -4.23
C LEU A 79 -2.42 13.15 -4.73
N SER A 80 -1.62 12.29 -5.37
CA SER A 80 -0.32 12.65 -5.94
C SER A 80 -0.46 13.46 -7.23
N PHE A 81 -1.63 13.47 -7.86
CA PHE A 81 -1.91 14.14 -9.14
C PHE A 81 -2.87 15.34 -9.01
N MET A 82 -3.32 15.71 -7.80
CA MET A 82 -4.25 16.83 -7.56
C MET A 82 -3.68 18.24 -7.88
N GLY A 83 -2.38 18.37 -8.13
CA GLY A 83 -1.70 19.63 -8.41
C GLY A 83 -1.23 19.69 -9.86
N ASP A 84 0.02 19.28 -10.07
CA ASP A 84 0.64 19.12 -11.39
C ASP A 84 0.91 17.63 -11.62
N GLU A 85 0.54 17.15 -12.80
CA GLU A 85 0.92 15.81 -13.27
C GLU A 85 2.40 15.81 -13.65
N ASP A 86 3.24 15.39 -12.70
CA ASP A 86 4.67 15.23 -12.90
C ASP A 86 4.99 13.84 -13.48
N PRO A 87 5.74 13.73 -14.60
CA PRO A 87 6.16 12.45 -15.18
C PRO A 87 6.88 11.52 -14.20
N GLN A 88 7.61 12.04 -13.21
CA GLN A 88 8.24 11.18 -12.20
C GLN A 88 7.22 10.53 -11.26
N THR A 89 6.10 11.20 -10.99
CA THR A 89 5.01 10.65 -10.19
C THR A 89 4.32 9.50 -10.93
N MET A 90 4.15 9.64 -12.25
CA MET A 90 3.61 8.55 -13.08
C MET A 90 4.56 7.35 -13.14
N ALA A 91 5.84 7.57 -13.44
CA ALA A 91 6.84 6.49 -13.46
C ALA A 91 6.92 5.74 -12.11
N LYS A 92 6.78 6.46 -10.99
CA LYS A 92 6.73 5.85 -9.66
C LYS A 92 5.48 4.99 -9.47
N LEU A 93 4.32 5.43 -9.95
CA LEU A 93 3.09 4.64 -9.91
C LEU A 93 3.23 3.36 -10.73
N GLU A 94 3.77 3.45 -11.94
CA GLU A 94 4.06 2.31 -12.82
C GLU A 94 4.98 1.29 -12.13
N ASP A 95 6.10 1.76 -11.55
CA ASP A 95 7.05 0.93 -10.81
C ASP A 95 6.37 0.22 -9.62
N GLN A 96 5.54 0.95 -8.86
CA GLN A 96 4.79 0.37 -7.74
C GLN A 96 3.79 -0.69 -8.23
N LEU A 97 3.14 -0.45 -9.35
CA LEU A 97 2.18 -1.39 -9.93
C LEU A 97 2.86 -2.65 -10.46
N HIS A 98 3.98 -2.50 -11.15
CA HIS A 98 4.78 -3.60 -11.67
C HIS A 98 5.33 -4.46 -10.53
N HIS A 99 5.86 -3.82 -9.50
CA HIS A 99 6.35 -4.50 -8.31
C HIS A 99 5.26 -5.33 -7.62
N LEU A 100 4.05 -4.76 -7.50
CA LEU A 100 2.94 -5.47 -6.89
C LEU A 100 2.40 -6.59 -7.78
N HIS A 101 2.34 -6.39 -9.10
CA HIS A 101 1.90 -7.41 -10.06
C HIS A 101 2.73 -8.70 -9.95
N GLY A 102 4.02 -8.61 -9.62
CA GLY A 102 4.88 -9.77 -9.37
C GLY A 102 4.62 -10.50 -8.05
N LYS A 103 3.87 -9.90 -7.13
CA LYS A 103 3.64 -10.40 -5.76
C LYS A 103 2.20 -10.83 -5.48
N VAL A 104 1.26 -10.47 -6.35
CA VAL A 104 -0.15 -10.81 -6.19
C VAL A 104 -0.44 -12.24 -6.69
N PRO A 105 -1.50 -12.87 -6.18
CA PRO A 105 -2.01 -14.14 -6.71
C PRO A 105 -2.23 -14.09 -8.22
N ASP A 106 -2.04 -15.24 -8.89
CA ASP A 106 -2.13 -15.34 -10.36
C ASP A 106 -3.46 -14.86 -10.93
N GLU A 107 -4.56 -15.10 -10.22
CA GLU A 107 -5.89 -14.65 -10.61
C GLU A 107 -6.06 -13.12 -10.60
N LEU A 108 -5.25 -12.41 -9.81
CA LEU A 108 -5.28 -10.95 -9.70
C LEU A 108 -4.36 -10.24 -10.69
N LYS A 109 -3.34 -10.92 -11.23
CA LYS A 109 -2.42 -10.38 -12.24
C LYS A 109 -3.13 -9.63 -13.38
N PRO A 110 -4.13 -10.20 -14.08
CA PRO A 110 -4.83 -9.48 -15.15
C PRO A 110 -5.63 -8.26 -14.66
N HIS A 111 -6.04 -8.23 -13.39
CA HIS A 111 -6.69 -7.07 -12.81
C HIS A 111 -5.70 -5.94 -12.53
N PHE A 112 -4.52 -6.27 -11.98
CA PHE A 112 -3.47 -5.28 -11.77
C PHE A 112 -2.88 -4.73 -13.07
N ALA A 113 -2.75 -5.54 -14.12
CA ALA A 113 -2.39 -5.04 -15.45
C ALA A 113 -3.37 -3.97 -15.94
N ARG A 114 -4.69 -4.23 -15.82
CA ARG A 114 -5.73 -3.25 -16.19
C ARG A 114 -5.70 -1.98 -15.34
N VAL A 115 -5.30 -2.07 -14.07
CA VAL A 115 -5.14 -0.88 -13.21
C VAL A 115 -4.04 0.03 -13.75
N GLY A 116 -2.98 -0.55 -14.34
CA GLY A 116 -1.87 0.21 -14.93
C GLY A 116 -2.27 0.85 -16.24
N ASP A 117 -2.87 0.07 -17.12
CA ASP A 117 -3.43 0.59 -18.37
C ASP A 117 -4.39 1.76 -18.07
N ALA A 118 -5.27 1.59 -17.08
CA ALA A 118 -6.22 2.62 -16.66
C ALA A 118 -5.55 3.84 -16.02
N ALA A 119 -4.40 3.70 -15.36
CA ALA A 119 -3.66 4.82 -14.80
C ALA A 119 -3.15 5.76 -15.90
N GLU A 120 -2.80 5.25 -17.07
CA GLU A 120 -2.25 6.05 -18.19
C GLU A 120 -3.30 6.41 -19.26
N SER A 121 -4.54 5.97 -19.07
CA SER A 121 -5.64 6.10 -20.04
C SER A 121 -6.29 7.49 -20.09
N GLY A 122 -5.59 8.54 -19.63
CA GLY A 122 -6.09 9.92 -19.57
C GLY A 122 -6.86 10.36 -20.81
N PRO A 123 -7.71 11.40 -20.71
CA PRO A 123 -8.59 11.81 -21.81
C PRO A 123 -7.79 11.92 -23.12
N ASP A 124 -8.24 11.18 -24.13
CA ASP A 124 -7.63 11.01 -25.45
C ASP A 124 -6.39 10.08 -25.56
N GLY A 125 -6.10 9.26 -24.54
CA GLY A 125 -5.00 8.29 -24.57
C GLY A 125 -3.62 8.94 -24.51
N ALA A 126 -3.54 10.11 -23.88
CA ALA A 126 -2.35 10.96 -23.88
C ALA A 126 -1.39 10.70 -22.72
N GLY A 127 -1.46 9.54 -22.05
CA GLY A 127 -0.54 9.16 -20.97
C GLY A 127 -0.70 9.96 -19.67
N GLN A 128 -1.85 10.59 -19.48
CA GLN A 128 -2.21 11.32 -18.26
C GLN A 128 -2.97 10.42 -17.29
N PHE A 129 -3.03 10.80 -16.02
CA PHE A 129 -3.72 10.06 -14.99
C PHE A 129 -5.24 10.09 -15.17
N ASP A 130 -5.85 8.96 -15.54
CA ASP A 130 -7.31 8.81 -15.57
C ASP A 130 -7.83 8.28 -14.22
N GLU A 131 -8.10 9.20 -13.29
CA GLU A 131 -8.61 8.83 -11.97
C GLU A 131 -9.95 8.05 -12.02
N PRO A 132 -10.97 8.45 -12.82
CA PRO A 132 -12.16 7.63 -13.03
C PRO A 132 -11.85 6.19 -13.50
N ALA A 133 -11.07 6.00 -14.56
CA ALA A 133 -10.75 4.68 -15.09
C ALA A 133 -9.94 3.86 -14.08
N PHE A 134 -8.97 4.47 -13.41
CA PHE A 134 -8.15 3.84 -12.38
C PHE A 134 -9.00 3.29 -11.23
N ARG A 135 -9.96 4.08 -10.72
CA ARG A 135 -10.89 3.63 -9.66
C ARG A 135 -11.79 2.48 -10.12
N GLU A 136 -12.28 2.53 -11.36
CA GLU A 136 -13.07 1.44 -11.94
C GLU A 136 -12.25 0.15 -12.07
N ALA A 137 -11.00 0.25 -12.53
CA ALA A 137 -10.10 -0.88 -12.68
C ALA A 137 -9.74 -1.54 -11.34
N LEU A 138 -9.78 -0.80 -10.23
CA LEU A 138 -9.56 -1.35 -8.88
C LEU A 138 -10.75 -2.16 -8.33
N LYS A 139 -11.98 -1.97 -8.84
CA LYS A 139 -13.18 -2.63 -8.28
C LYS A 139 -13.09 -4.16 -8.22
N PRO A 140 -12.60 -4.87 -9.25
CA PRO A 140 -12.47 -6.32 -9.17
C PRO A 140 -11.48 -6.78 -8.09
N VAL A 141 -10.40 -6.02 -7.86
CA VAL A 141 -9.42 -6.33 -6.81
C VAL A 141 -10.05 -6.12 -5.42
N GLN A 142 -10.80 -5.04 -5.24
CA GLN A 142 -11.57 -4.79 -4.01
C GLN A 142 -12.61 -5.88 -3.76
N LYS A 143 -13.30 -6.34 -4.82
CA LYS A 143 -14.23 -7.47 -4.74
C LYS A 143 -13.52 -8.74 -4.31
N TRP A 144 -12.36 -9.04 -4.89
CA TRP A 144 -11.56 -10.19 -4.51
C TRP A 144 -11.17 -10.15 -3.03
N LEU A 145 -10.71 -9.01 -2.53
CA LEU A 145 -10.41 -8.82 -1.11
C LEU A 145 -11.63 -9.07 -0.23
N ALA A 146 -12.81 -8.57 -0.64
CA ALA A 146 -14.04 -8.79 0.11
C ALA A 146 -14.45 -10.27 0.15
N ASP A 147 -14.33 -10.97 -0.98
CA ASP A 147 -14.73 -12.37 -1.13
C ASP A 147 -13.78 -13.34 -0.40
N HIS A 148 -12.50 -12.98 -0.26
CA HIS A 148 -11.47 -13.91 0.21
C HIS A 148 -10.77 -13.52 1.52
N CYS A 149 -10.78 -12.24 1.88
CA CYS A 149 -10.02 -11.69 3.02
C CYS A 149 -10.92 -11.14 4.13
N SER A 150 -12.23 -11.37 4.06
CA SER A 150 -13.14 -11.10 5.16
C SER A 150 -13.00 -12.22 6.20
N GLU A 151 -12.27 -11.97 7.29
CA GLU A 151 -12.29 -12.89 8.42
C GLU A 151 -13.74 -13.06 8.93
N PRO A 152 -14.20 -14.28 9.25
CA PRO A 152 -15.32 -14.44 10.15
C PRO A 152 -14.87 -13.94 11.53
N VAL A 153 -15.28 -12.73 11.89
CA VAL A 153 -15.19 -12.22 13.27
C VAL A 153 -15.80 -13.29 14.18
N ARG A 154 -14.99 -13.92 15.02
CA ARG A 154 -15.43 -14.91 16.00
C ARG A 154 -14.91 -14.57 17.38
#